data_AF-A0A1I7TGT3-F1
#
_entry.id   AF-A0A1I7TGT3-F1
#
_cell.length_a   1.000
_cell.length_b   1.000
_cell.length_c   1.000
_cell.angle_alpha   90.00
_cell.angle_beta   90.00
_cell.angle_gamma   90.00
#
_symmetry.space_group_name_H-M   'P 1'
#
loop_
_entity.id
_entity.type
_entity.pdbx_description
1 polymer ?
#
loop_
_entity_poly.entity_id
_entity_poly.type
_entity_poly.pdbx_seq_one_letter_code
_entity_poly.pdbx_strand_id
1 'polypeptide(L)'
;MNRFESKQKELAQVCEDERLYRTREMILRSQGCTEQQFLNDLNVRHPLNDTAAEKLLKMAFGVEAFVTIRRVEHYFIFISKKGTVDKYDIAKKYNLVQLQAKCALEVQEAEQKKAASMARLKKMGKFPGLEKKIEKN
;
A
#
# COMPACT_ATOMS: atom_id res chain seq x y z
N MET A 1 -9.35 28.70 17.53
CA MET A 1 -9.81 27.31 17.42
C MET A 1 -8.80 26.43 18.14
N ASN A 2 -9.20 25.71 19.18
CA ASN A 2 -8.26 24.91 19.97
C ASN A 2 -7.91 23.59 19.25
N ARG A 3 -6.80 22.95 19.62
CA ARG A 3 -6.30 21.72 18.97
C ARG A 3 -7.28 20.54 19.08
N PHE A 4 -8.15 20.53 20.09
CA PHE A 4 -9.13 19.47 20.30
C PHE A 4 -10.33 19.62 19.35
N GLU A 5 -10.84 20.84 19.18
CA GLU A 5 -11.91 21.18 18.24
C GLU A 5 -11.51 20.84 16.80
N SER A 6 -10.26 21.12 16.42
CA SER A 6 -9.75 20.78 15.09
C SER A 6 -9.78 19.27 14.82
N LYS A 7 -9.38 18.44 15.80
CA LYS A 7 -9.39 16.98 15.67
C LYS A 7 -10.80 16.42 15.60
N GLN A 8 -11.73 16.96 16.39
CA GLN A 8 -13.13 16.55 16.34
C GLN A 8 -13.76 16.86 14.97
N LYS A 9 -13.43 18.02 14.40
CA LYS A 9 -13.88 18.39 13.06
C LYS A 9 -13.32 17.46 11.97
N GLU A 10 -12.04 17.11 12.04
CA GLU A 10 -11.43 16.14 11.11
C GLU A 10 -12.09 14.77 11.22
N LEU A 11 -12.36 14.28 12.43
CA LEU A 11 -13.02 13.00 12.65
C LEU A 11 -14.46 13.00 12.11
N ALA A 12 -15.21 14.08 12.38
CA ALA A 12 -16.55 14.25 11.84
C ALA A 12 -16.56 14.27 10.31
N GLN A 13 -15.55 14.89 9.69
CA GLN A 13 -15.40 14.87 8.23
C GLN A 13 -15.18 13.45 7.71
N VAL A 14 -14.34 12.64 8.35
CA VAL A 14 -14.11 11.24 7.95
C VAL A 14 -15.42 10.44 8.01
N CYS A 15 -16.23 10.62 9.05
CA CYS A 15 -17.53 9.96 9.16
C CYS A 15 -18.51 10.38 8.05
N GLU A 16 -18.51 11.66 7.67
CA GLU A 16 -19.35 12.17 6.58
C GLU A 16 -18.88 11.66 5.22
N ASP A 17 -17.58 11.70 4.96
CA ASP A 17 -16.97 11.17 3.74
C ASP A 17 -17.26 9.67 3.60
N GLU A 18 -17.15 8.89 4.68
CA GLU A 18 -17.50 7.47 4.69
C GLU A 18 -18.96 7.23 4.28
N ARG A 19 -19.91 7.99 4.84
CA ARG A 19 -21.33 7.90 4.46
C ARG A 19 -21.53 8.21 2.98
N LEU A 20 -20.90 9.27 2.49
CA LEU A 20 -20.98 9.67 1.08
C LEU A 20 -20.37 8.60 0.16
N TYR A 21 -19.21 8.06 0.53
CA TYR A 21 -18.53 7.02 -0.25
C TYR A 21 -19.34 5.74 -0.32
N ARG A 22 -20.00 5.31 0.75
CA ARG A 22 -20.92 4.16 0.72
C ARG A 22 -22.07 4.36 -0.26
N THR A 23 -22.73 5.51 -0.21
CA THR A 23 -23.83 5.82 -1.14
C THR A 23 -23.36 5.84 -2.58
N ARG A 24 -22.20 6.46 -2.86
CA ARG A 24 -21.61 6.49 -4.21
C ARG A 24 -21.22 5.10 -4.70
N GLU A 25 -20.64 4.27 -3.83
CA GLU A 25 -20.26 2.90 -4.17
C GLU A 25 -21.48 2.07 -4.57
N MET A 26 -22.60 2.20 -3.86
CA MET A 26 -23.86 1.51 -4.21
C MET A 26 -24.37 1.92 -5.59
N ILE A 27 -24.36 3.22 -5.90
CA ILE A 27 -24.78 3.73 -7.20
C ILE A 27 -23.87 3.19 -8.31
N LEU A 28 -22.55 3.27 -8.14
CA LEU A 28 -21.60 2.80 -9.16
C LEU A 28 -21.67 1.28 -9.34
N ARG A 29 -21.87 0.50 -8.28
CA ARG A 29 -22.09 -0.96 -8.38
C ARG A 29 -23.35 -1.27 -9.19
N SER A 30 -24.42 -0.50 -9.04
CA SER A 30 -25.64 -0.67 -9.86
C SER A 30 -25.42 -0.39 -11.36
N GLN A 31 -24.37 0.38 -11.70
CA GLN A 31 -23.95 0.66 -13.07
C GLN A 31 -22.93 -0.36 -13.60
N GLY A 32 -22.60 -1.39 -12.83
CA GLY A 32 -21.63 -2.43 -13.21
C GLY A 32 -20.17 -2.06 -12.95
N CYS A 33 -19.89 -0.97 -12.24
CA CYS A 33 -18.51 -0.62 -11.88
C CYS A 33 -17.97 -1.57 -10.80
N THR A 34 -16.71 -1.97 -10.95
CA THR A 34 -16.02 -2.79 -9.95
C THR A 34 -15.56 -1.94 -8.77
N GLU A 35 -15.31 -2.61 -7.65
CA GLU A 35 -14.75 -1.96 -6.45
C GLU A 35 -13.42 -1.27 -6.74
N GLN A 36 -12.52 -1.91 -7.49
CA GLN A 36 -11.23 -1.30 -7.85
C GLN A 36 -11.42 -0.02 -8.67
N GLN A 37 -12.33 -0.01 -9.65
CA GLN A 37 -12.63 1.18 -10.45
C GLN A 37 -13.11 2.33 -9.56
N PHE A 38 -13.99 2.02 -8.61
CA PHE A 38 -14.49 3.00 -7.65
C PHE A 38 -13.38 3.56 -6.74
N LEU A 39 -12.55 2.71 -6.14
CA LEU A 39 -11.46 3.16 -5.27
C LEU A 39 -10.40 3.97 -6.05
N ASN A 40 -10.17 3.61 -7.31
CA ASN A 40 -9.27 4.36 -8.19
C ASN A 40 -9.85 5.75 -8.53
N ASP A 41 -11.13 5.84 -8.90
CA ASP A 41 -11.83 7.12 -9.10
C ASP A 41 -11.77 8.01 -7.85
N LEU A 42 -11.99 7.44 -6.66
CA LEU A 42 -11.87 8.20 -5.41
C LEU A 42 -10.46 8.75 -5.18
N ASN A 43 -9.42 7.97 -5.47
CA ASN A 43 -8.03 8.43 -5.33
C ASN A 43 -7.63 9.45 -6.41
N VAL A 44 -8.30 9.47 -7.55
CA VAL A 44 -8.13 10.53 -8.57
C VAL A 44 -8.84 11.82 -8.16
N ARG A 45 -10.12 11.74 -7.73
CA ARG A 45 -10.90 12.92 -7.31
C ARG A 45 -10.39 13.56 -6.04
N HIS A 46 -9.87 12.74 -5.14
CA HIS A 46 -9.32 13.16 -3.86
C HIS A 46 -7.91 12.57 -3.73
N PRO A 47 -6.89 13.20 -4.32
CA PRO A 47 -5.53 12.71 -4.27
C PRO A 47 -5.01 12.56 -2.85
N LEU A 48 -4.34 11.45 -2.59
CA LEU A 48 -3.62 11.20 -1.35
C LEU A 48 -2.11 11.29 -1.59
N ASN A 49 -1.40 11.71 -0.56
CA ASN A 49 0.03 11.49 -0.41
C ASN A 49 0.27 10.55 0.78
N ASP A 50 1.46 9.96 0.87
CA ASP A 50 1.79 8.97 1.90
C ASP A 50 1.50 9.45 3.33
N THR A 51 1.85 10.70 3.65
CA THR A 51 1.59 11.31 4.97
C THR A 51 0.09 11.48 5.25
N ALA A 52 -0.67 11.93 4.26
CA ALA A 52 -2.10 12.10 4.36
C ALA A 52 -2.82 10.75 4.47
N ALA A 53 -2.37 9.75 3.72
CA ALA A 53 -2.90 8.39 3.74
C ALA A 53 -2.75 7.76 5.13
N GLU A 54 -1.58 7.86 5.77
CA GLU A 54 -1.38 7.33 7.13
C GLU A 54 -2.24 8.03 8.18
N LYS A 55 -2.34 9.37 8.11
CA LYS A 55 -3.20 10.14 9.02
C LYS A 55 -4.67 9.76 8.85
N LEU A 56 -5.12 9.68 7.60
CA LEU A 56 -6.48 9.29 7.25
C LEU A 56 -6.78 7.87 7.72
N LEU A 57 -5.86 6.93 7.50
CA LEU A 57 -5.98 5.54 7.97
C LEU A 57 -6.15 5.47 9.48
N LYS A 58 -5.34 6.22 10.23
CA LYS A 58 -5.43 6.26 11.70
C LYS A 58 -6.81 6.74 12.17
N MET A 59 -7.34 7.78 11.55
CA MET A 59 -8.67 8.31 11.89
C MET A 59 -9.76 7.33 11.48
N ALA A 60 -9.72 6.84 10.24
CA ALA A 60 -10.71 5.93 9.67
C ALA A 60 -10.80 4.62 10.47
N PHE A 61 -9.66 4.09 10.94
CA PHE A 61 -9.64 2.92 11.81
C PHE A 61 -10.33 3.17 13.15
N GLY A 62 -10.16 4.37 13.73
CA GLY A 62 -10.79 4.74 15.00
C GLY A 62 -12.32 4.90 14.94
N VAL A 63 -12.89 5.10 13.74
CA VAL A 63 -14.34 5.24 13.52
C VAL A 63 -14.92 4.16 12.61
N GLU A 64 -14.15 3.11 12.34
CA GLU A 64 -14.56 1.98 11.50
C GLU A 64 -15.08 2.40 10.10
N ALA A 65 -14.44 3.42 9.51
CA ALA A 65 -14.75 3.90 8.17
C ALA A 65 -14.19 2.97 7.09
N PHE A 66 -14.84 1.82 6.89
CA PHE A 66 -14.37 0.73 6.02
C PHE A 66 -14.12 1.10 4.56
N VAL A 67 -14.95 1.96 3.94
CA VAL A 67 -14.70 2.37 2.55
C VAL A 67 -13.45 3.24 2.48
N THR A 68 -13.28 4.13 3.45
CA THR A 68 -12.08 4.95 3.59
C THR A 68 -10.83 4.10 3.84
N ILE A 69 -10.91 3.08 4.69
CA ILE A 69 -9.81 2.14 4.95
C ILE A 69 -9.43 1.41 3.65
N ARG A 70 -10.38 0.85 2.91
CA ARG A 70 -10.12 0.17 1.62
C ARG A 70 -9.52 1.11 0.59
N ARG A 71 -9.97 2.36 0.53
CA ARG A 71 -9.39 3.38 -0.37
C ARG A 71 -7.92 3.64 -0.04
N VAL A 72 -7.59 3.79 1.24
CA VAL A 72 -6.21 4.00 1.67
C VAL A 72 -5.35 2.75 1.45
N GLU A 73 -5.90 1.56 1.68
CA GLU A 73 -5.23 0.30 1.34
C GLU A 73 -4.91 0.22 -0.16
N HIS A 74 -5.89 0.52 -1.02
CA HIS A 74 -5.71 0.60 -2.47
C HIS A 74 -4.64 1.63 -2.87
N TYR A 75 -4.61 2.79 -2.21
CA TYR A 75 -3.55 3.77 -2.42
C TYR A 75 -2.16 3.20 -2.12
N PHE A 76 -1.99 2.50 -0.99
CA PHE A 76 -0.70 1.91 -0.63
C PHE A 76 -0.24 0.83 -1.60
N ILE A 77 -1.18 0.05 -2.15
CA ILE A 77 -0.89 -1.00 -3.13
C ILE A 77 -0.43 -0.40 -4.46
N PHE A 78 -1.17 0.55 -5.01
CA PHE A 78 -1.01 0.94 -6.43
C PHE A 78 -0.33 2.29 -6.66
N ILE A 79 -0.36 3.22 -5.71
CA ILE A 79 0.02 4.63 -5.93
C ILE A 79 1.20 5.05 -5.04
N SER A 80 1.20 4.61 -3.78
CA SER A 80 2.21 4.97 -2.77
C SER A 80 3.63 4.63 -3.21
N LYS A 81 4.54 5.57 -2.93
CA LYS A 81 5.99 5.44 -3.20
C LYS A 81 6.79 4.80 -2.06
N LYS A 82 6.16 4.55 -0.90
CA LYS A 82 6.80 3.84 0.21
C LYS A 82 7.41 2.49 -0.18
N GLY A 83 8.46 2.11 0.55
CA GLY A 83 9.07 0.79 0.43
C GLY A 83 8.14 -0.32 0.95
N THR A 84 8.38 -1.55 0.47
CA THR A 84 7.59 -2.73 0.84
C THR A 84 7.61 -3.01 2.35
N VAL A 85 8.72 -2.73 3.05
CA VAL A 85 8.84 -2.90 4.51
C VAL A 85 7.89 -1.96 5.25
N ASP A 86 7.94 -0.66 4.95
CA ASP A 86 7.04 0.33 5.57
C ASP A 86 5.57 0.00 5.30
N LYS A 87 5.24 -0.41 4.06
CA LYS A 87 3.89 -0.83 3.68
C LYS A 87 3.45 -2.04 4.50
N TYR A 88 4.32 -3.03 4.69
CA TYR A 88 4.02 -4.23 5.48
C TYR A 88 3.78 -3.90 6.97
N ASP A 89 4.58 -3.02 7.57
CA ASP A 89 4.39 -2.59 8.95
C ASP A 89 3.06 -1.86 9.15
N ILE A 90 2.70 -0.97 8.22
CA ILE A 90 1.38 -0.32 8.20
C ILE A 90 0.27 -1.37 8.06
N ALA A 91 0.44 -2.31 7.13
CA ALA A 91 -0.54 -3.34 6.86
C ALA A 91 -0.78 -4.26 8.06
N LYS A 92 0.28 -4.61 8.79
CA LYS A 92 0.18 -5.40 10.02
C LYS A 92 -0.50 -4.62 11.13
N LYS A 93 -0.13 -3.34 11.30
CA LYS A 93 -0.68 -2.47 12.36
C LYS A 93 -2.18 -2.26 12.25
N TYR A 94 -2.70 -2.09 11.04
CA TYR A 94 -4.11 -1.82 10.77
C TYR A 94 -4.87 -3.01 10.17
N ASN A 95 -4.25 -4.20 10.17
CA ASN A 95 -4.80 -5.43 9.62
C ASN A 95 -5.32 -5.33 8.16
N LEU A 96 -4.52 -4.68 7.29
CA LEU A 96 -4.82 -4.49 5.87
C LEU A 96 -4.41 -5.74 5.07
N VAL A 97 -5.34 -6.68 4.92
CA VAL A 97 -5.07 -8.02 4.37
C VAL A 97 -4.59 -8.00 2.92
N GLN A 98 -5.16 -7.14 2.07
CA GLN A 98 -4.76 -7.08 0.66
C GLN A 98 -3.35 -6.49 0.53
N LEU A 99 -3.03 -5.48 1.33
CA LEU A 99 -1.69 -4.90 1.35
C LEU A 99 -0.65 -5.90 1.88
N GLN A 100 -0.97 -6.67 2.93
CA GLN A 100 -0.08 -7.74 3.42
C GLN A 100 0.20 -8.78 2.34
N ALA A 101 -0.83 -9.24 1.64
CA ALA A 101 -0.69 -10.20 0.54
C ALA A 101 0.16 -9.64 -0.60
N LYS A 102 -0.03 -8.36 -0.96
CA LYS A 102 0.76 -7.71 -2.00
C LYS A 102 2.24 -7.62 -1.60
N CYS A 103 2.54 -7.21 -0.37
CA CYS A 103 3.91 -7.13 0.12
C CYS A 103 4.61 -8.51 0.12
N ALA A 104 3.89 -9.57 0.49
CA ALA A 104 4.44 -10.94 0.45
C ALA A 104 4.83 -11.37 -0.97
N LEU A 105 3.97 -11.08 -1.95
CA LEU A 105 4.25 -11.35 -3.37
C LEU A 105 5.48 -10.58 -3.88
N GLU A 106 5.60 -9.30 -3.52
CA GLU A 106 6.76 -8.48 -3.92
C GLU A 106 8.08 -9.02 -3.36
N VAL A 107 8.08 -9.49 -2.10
CA VAL A 107 9.25 -10.12 -1.48
C VAL A 107 9.61 -11.41 -2.21
N GLN A 108 8.63 -12.27 -2.49
CA GLN A 108 8.85 -13.52 -3.21
C GLN A 108 9.43 -13.28 -4.62
N GLU A 109 8.88 -12.31 -5.36
CA GLU A 109 9.42 -11.92 -6.67
C GLU A 109 10.86 -11.40 -6.59
N ALA A 110 11.19 -10.63 -5.55
CA ALA A 110 12.54 -10.12 -5.33
C ALA A 110 13.53 -11.25 -5.04
N GLU A 111 13.13 -12.25 -4.25
CA GLU A 111 13.95 -13.44 -3.97
C GLU A 111 14.16 -14.29 -5.23
N GLN A 112 13.12 -14.51 -6.02
CA GLN A 112 13.22 -15.24 -7.29
C GLN A 112 14.19 -14.54 -8.27
N LYS A 113 14.11 -13.21 -8.38
CA LYS A 113 15.03 -12.42 -9.21
C LYS A 113 16.47 -12.56 -8.72
N LYS A 114 16.73 -12.45 -7.41
CA LYS A 114 18.07 -12.65 -6.82
C LYS A 114 18.60 -14.06 -7.09
N ALA A 115 17.77 -15.08 -6.91
CA ALA A 115 18.14 -16.47 -7.18
C ALA A 115 18.51 -16.68 -8.66
N ALA A 116 17.72 -16.11 -9.59
CA ALA A 116 18.01 -16.15 -11.01
C ALA A 116 19.33 -15.43 -11.37
N SER A 117 19.58 -14.26 -10.78
CA SER A 117 20.85 -13.53 -10.96
C SER A 117 22.05 -14.33 -10.43
N MET A 118 21.94 -14.94 -9.24
CA MET A 118 22.99 -15.78 -8.66
C MET A 118 23.26 -17.02 -9.51
N ALA A 119 22.22 -17.67 -10.03
CA ALA A 119 22.37 -18.81 -10.95
C ALA A 119 23.09 -18.41 -12.25
N ARG A 120 22.81 -17.21 -12.78
CA ARG A 120 23.49 -16.68 -13.97
C ARG A 120 24.97 -16.40 -13.70
N LEU A 121 25.31 -15.77 -12.57
CA LEU A 121 26.70 -15.51 -12.16
C LEU A 121 27.50 -16.80 -11.99
N LYS A 122 26.88 -17.84 -11.38
CA LYS A 122 27.48 -19.18 -11.25
C LYS A 122 27.81 -19.81 -12.61
N LYS A 123 26.91 -19.69 -13.59
CA LYS A 123 27.15 -20.19 -14.95
C LYS A 123 28.25 -19.42 -15.69
N MET A 124 28.40 -18.11 -15.44
CA MET A 124 29.41 -17.27 -16.10
C MET A 124 30.79 -17.32 -15.42
N GLY A 125 30.97 -18.11 -14.35
CA GLY A 125 32.23 -18.20 -13.62
C GLY A 125 32.68 -16.92 -12.90
N LYS A 126 31.82 -15.90 -12.84
CA LYS A 126 32.07 -14.61 -12.18
C LYS A 126 31.39 -14.60 -10.80
N PHE A 127 32.01 -15.25 -9.84
CA PHE A 127 31.63 -15.10 -8.43
C PHE A 127 32.49 -14.00 -7.79
N PRO A 128 31.89 -12.94 -7.22
CA PRO A 128 32.64 -12.00 -6.39
C PRO A 128 33.25 -12.76 -5.21
N GLY A 129 34.59 -12.72 -5.07
CA GLY A 129 35.32 -13.42 -4.00
C GLY A 129 36.05 -14.71 -4.39
N LEU A 130 35.93 -15.17 -5.65
CA LEU A 130 36.69 -16.30 -6.21
C LEU A 130 37.62 -15.81 -7.33
N GLU A 131 38.39 -14.77 -7.05
CA GLU A 131 39.55 -14.46 -7.88
C GLU A 131 40.59 -15.55 -7.63
N LYS A 132 40.63 -16.55 -8.51
CA LYS A 132 41.68 -17.57 -8.50
C LYS A 132 43.02 -16.85 -8.46
N LYS A 133 43.75 -16.96 -7.35
CA LYS A 133 45.19 -16.69 -7.32
C LYS A 133 45.80 -17.63 -8.37
N ILE A 134 46.10 -17.08 -9.53
CA ILE A 134 46.94 -17.75 -10.51
C ILE A 134 48.34 -17.72 -9.89
N GLU A 135 48.71 -18.80 -9.19
CA GLU A 135 50.10 -19.03 -8.82
C GLU A 135 50.90 -19.14 -10.12
N LYS A 136 51.78 -18.17 -10.33
CA LYS A 136 52.81 -18.22 -11.37
C LYS A 136 53.87 -19.22 -10.90
N ASN A 137 54.01 -20.33 -11.63
CA ASN A 137 55.25 -21.08 -11.73
C ASN A 137 55.71 -21.05 -13.18
#